data_AF-A0A955S8D1-F1
#
_entry.id   AF-A0A955S8D1-F1
#
_cell.length_a   1.000
_cell.length_b   1.000
_cell.length_c   1.000
_cell.angle_alpha   90.00
_cell.angle_beta   90.00
_cell.angle_gamma   90.00
#
_symmetry.space_group_name_H-M   'P 1'
#
loop_
_entity.id
_entity.type
_entity.pdbx_description
1 polymer ?
#
loop_
_entity_poly.entity_id
_entity_poly.type
_entity_poly.pdbx_seq_one_letter_code
_entity_poly.pdbx_strand_id
1 'polypeptide(L)'
;MFKEIKTQYKVNEGYTLFEIIIVIVIIGTIAAFAIPKFTKSVERTKTTEAIQILDALKSAQIVYQLETGSYTTNLTLLDVDIPTSPNFNSPTLGSTAASLASIQRTLSNAYTLSIDDTGIISCTGSDCQEIGCTYGAGNDQCNN
;
A
#
# COMPACT_ATOMS: atom_id res chain seq x y z
N MET A 1 72.62 13.75 -32.00
CA MET A 1 71.26 13.18 -32.16
C MET A 1 70.51 13.43 -30.84
N PHE A 2 69.96 14.62 -30.67
CA PHE A 2 69.16 14.99 -29.49
C PHE A 2 67.72 15.17 -29.96
N LYS A 3 66.84 14.29 -29.48
CA LYS A 3 65.43 14.26 -29.87
C LYS A 3 64.66 15.03 -28.80
N GLU A 4 63.99 16.10 -29.18
CA GLU A 4 63.16 16.86 -28.24
C GLU A 4 61.95 16.03 -27.80
N ILE A 5 61.81 15.86 -26.50
CA ILE A 5 60.64 15.23 -25.87
C ILE A 5 59.60 16.33 -25.68
N LYS A 6 58.63 16.41 -26.60
CA LYS A 6 57.43 17.24 -26.41
C LYS A 6 56.48 16.54 -25.45
N THR A 7 56.52 16.91 -24.17
CA THR A 7 55.53 16.47 -23.17
C THR A 7 54.21 17.19 -23.47
N GLN A 8 53.27 16.46 -24.06
CA GLN A 8 51.91 16.94 -24.34
C GLN A 8 51.12 17.02 -23.01
N TYR A 9 50.84 18.24 -22.53
CA TYR A 9 49.92 18.45 -21.41
C TYR A 9 48.50 18.17 -21.89
N LYS A 10 47.97 16.99 -21.55
CA LYS A 10 46.56 16.67 -21.78
C LYS A 10 45.73 17.60 -20.90
N VAL A 11 44.98 18.51 -21.52
CA VAL A 11 43.98 19.32 -20.82
C VAL A 11 42.90 18.35 -20.34
N ASN A 12 42.82 18.12 -19.04
CA ASN A 12 41.70 17.42 -18.44
C ASN A 12 40.52 18.39 -18.48
N GLU A 13 39.53 18.10 -19.31
CA GLU A 13 38.24 18.80 -19.31
C GLU A 13 37.55 18.51 -17.98
N GLY A 14 37.54 19.50 -17.09
CA GLY A 14 36.83 19.45 -15.82
C GLY A 14 35.41 19.99 -15.97
N TYR A 15 34.43 19.29 -15.40
CA TYR A 15 33.07 19.81 -15.26
C TYR A 15 33.07 21.11 -14.45
N THR A 16 32.26 22.08 -14.86
CA THR A 16 32.16 23.35 -14.12
C THR A 16 31.37 23.15 -12.83
N LEU A 17 31.71 23.88 -11.76
CA LEU A 17 30.96 23.80 -10.49
C LEU A 17 29.48 24.14 -10.69
N PHE A 18 29.19 25.08 -11.60
CA PHE A 18 27.83 25.50 -11.90
C PHE A 18 26.98 24.39 -12.54
N GLU A 19 27.62 23.54 -13.33
CA GLU A 19 26.98 22.41 -14.00
C GLU A 19 26.55 21.33 -13.01
N ILE A 20 27.29 21.13 -11.92
CA ILE A 20 26.86 20.26 -10.82
C ILE A 20 25.80 20.93 -9.95
N ILE A 21 25.87 22.26 -9.75
CA ILE A 21 24.88 23.01 -8.95
C ILE A 21 23.48 22.99 -9.60
N ILE A 22 23.38 23.23 -10.90
CA ILE A 22 22.07 23.22 -11.57
C ILE A 22 21.44 21.82 -11.54
N VAL A 23 22.25 20.76 -11.66
CA VAL A 23 21.78 19.37 -11.62
C VAL A 23 21.21 19.02 -10.25
N ILE A 24 21.89 19.36 -9.15
CA ILE A 24 21.37 19.07 -7.80
C ILE A 24 20.11 19.89 -7.48
N VAL A 25 19.99 21.11 -8.02
CA VAL A 25 18.79 21.94 -7.86
C VAL A 25 17.60 21.30 -8.59
N ILE A 26 17.79 20.84 -9.83
CA ILE A 26 16.74 20.17 -10.59
C ILE A 26 16.34 18.85 -9.92
N ILE A 27 17.31 17.99 -9.55
CA ILE A 27 17.02 16.73 -8.86
C ILE A 27 16.34 16.98 -7.51
N GLY A 28 16.78 18.00 -6.76
CA GLY A 28 16.21 18.37 -5.46
C GLY A 28 14.74 18.81 -5.56
N THR A 29 14.40 19.63 -6.55
CA THR A 29 13.01 20.07 -6.78
C THR A 29 12.10 18.90 -7.17
N ILE A 30 12.54 18.01 -8.06
CA ILE A 30 11.76 16.83 -8.45
C ILE A 30 11.56 15.90 -7.25
N ALA A 31 12.61 15.64 -6.47
CA ALA A 31 12.54 14.77 -5.30
C ALA A 31 11.54 15.27 -4.25
N ALA A 32 11.51 16.59 -4.00
CA ALA A 32 10.58 17.19 -3.03
C ALA A 32 9.10 16.93 -3.36
N PHE A 33 8.73 16.93 -4.64
CA PHE A 33 7.36 16.62 -5.07
C PHE A 33 7.09 15.12 -5.24
N ALA A 34 8.12 14.33 -5.59
CA ALA A 34 7.98 12.92 -5.90
C ALA A 34 7.83 12.04 -4.64
N ILE A 35 8.60 12.31 -3.58
CA ILE A 35 8.62 11.51 -2.35
C ILE A 35 7.22 11.34 -1.72
N PRO A 36 6.45 12.42 -1.44
CA PRO A 36 5.13 12.27 -0.81
C PRO A 36 4.12 11.55 -1.70
N LYS A 37 4.28 11.59 -3.03
CA LYS A 37 3.42 10.84 -3.96
C LYS A 37 3.79 9.36 -3.99
N PHE A 38 5.08 9.04 -3.94
CA PHE A 38 5.56 7.67 -3.95
C PHE A 38 5.14 6.90 -2.69
N THR A 39 5.26 7.51 -1.51
CA THR A 39 4.82 6.88 -0.25
C THR A 39 3.34 6.54 -0.30
N LYS A 40 2.48 7.45 -0.77
CA LYS A 40 1.04 7.19 -0.96
C LYS A 40 0.77 6.04 -1.94
N SER A 41 1.54 5.93 -3.02
CA SER A 41 1.39 4.83 -3.97
C SER A 41 1.74 3.47 -3.36
N VAL A 42 2.83 3.39 -2.60
CA VAL A 42 3.23 2.17 -1.88
C VAL A 42 2.15 1.76 -0.88
N GLU A 43 1.53 2.74 -0.23
CA GLU A 43 0.45 2.48 0.71
C GLU A 43 -0.79 1.90 0.06
N ARG A 44 -1.19 2.42 -1.10
CA ARG A 44 -2.27 1.85 -1.90
C ARG A 44 -2.02 0.40 -2.30
N THR A 45 -0.79 0.06 -2.70
CA THR A 45 -0.44 -1.32 -3.03
C THR A 45 -0.62 -2.26 -1.83
N LYS A 46 -0.24 -1.83 -0.62
CA LYS A 46 -0.48 -2.59 0.61
C LYS A 46 -1.98 -2.71 0.91
N THR A 47 -2.75 -1.65 0.71
CA THR A 47 -4.21 -1.70 0.86
C THR A 47 -4.83 -2.72 -0.11
N THR A 48 -4.36 -2.78 -1.37
CA THR A 48 -4.84 -3.78 -2.35
C THR A 48 -4.56 -5.21 -1.90
N GLU A 49 -3.40 -5.49 -1.28
CA GLU A 49 -3.09 -6.79 -0.67
C GLU A 49 -4.12 -7.15 0.42
N ALA A 50 -4.41 -6.20 1.31
CA ALA A 50 -5.41 -6.40 2.37
C ALA A 50 -6.83 -6.61 1.81
N ILE A 51 -7.21 -5.90 0.75
CA ILE A 51 -8.48 -6.09 0.03
C ILE A 51 -8.60 -7.51 -0.51
N GLN A 52 -7.56 -8.04 -1.15
CA GLN A 52 -7.56 -9.41 -1.68
C GLN A 52 -7.76 -10.46 -0.57
N ILE A 53 -7.13 -10.25 0.60
CA ILE A 53 -7.32 -11.12 1.77
C ILE A 53 -8.78 -11.06 2.25
N LEU A 54 -9.37 -9.86 2.33
CA LEU A 54 -10.76 -9.69 2.74
C LEU A 54 -11.74 -10.34 1.76
N ASP A 55 -11.51 -10.25 0.45
CA ASP A 55 -12.34 -10.90 -0.58
C ASP A 55 -12.29 -12.43 -0.48
N ALA A 56 -11.11 -13.00 -0.22
CA ALA A 56 -10.95 -14.43 0.04
C ALA A 56 -11.73 -14.87 1.28
N LEU A 57 -11.63 -14.09 2.38
CA LEU A 57 -12.37 -14.36 3.62
C LEU A 57 -13.88 -14.23 3.45
N LYS A 58 -14.34 -13.22 2.72
CA LYS A 58 -15.76 -13.08 2.38
C LYS A 58 -16.26 -14.32 1.64
N SER A 59 -15.53 -14.76 0.62
CA SER A 59 -15.92 -15.93 -0.18
C SER A 59 -16.05 -17.18 0.70
N ALA A 60 -15.10 -17.40 1.60
CA ALA A 60 -15.16 -18.51 2.55
C ALA A 60 -16.29 -18.36 3.59
N GLN A 61 -16.55 -17.15 4.09
CA GLN A 61 -17.70 -16.88 4.97
C GLN A 61 -19.02 -17.20 4.27
N ILE A 62 -19.17 -16.85 3.00
CA ILE A 62 -20.39 -17.13 2.23
C ILE A 62 -20.57 -18.65 2.07
N VAL A 63 -19.52 -19.39 1.71
CA VAL A 63 -19.60 -20.85 1.62
C VAL A 63 -20.02 -21.46 2.97
N TYR A 64 -19.38 -21.04 4.05
CA TYR A 64 -19.71 -21.50 5.39
C TYR A 64 -21.15 -21.16 5.81
N GLN A 65 -21.63 -19.97 5.46
CA GLN A 65 -23.01 -19.56 5.70
C GLN A 65 -24.01 -20.42 4.90
N LEU A 66 -23.68 -20.80 3.66
CA LEU A 66 -24.53 -21.68 2.86
C LEU A 66 -24.63 -23.10 3.47
N GLU A 67 -23.58 -23.57 4.14
CA GLU A 67 -23.55 -24.89 4.78
C GLU A 67 -24.22 -24.90 6.16
N THR A 68 -24.01 -23.86 6.97
CA THR A 68 -24.39 -23.85 8.40
C THR A 68 -25.52 -22.87 8.74
N GLY A 69 -25.90 -21.99 7.80
CA GLY A 69 -26.92 -20.97 7.98
C GLY A 69 -26.45 -19.75 8.80
N SER A 70 -25.18 -19.63 9.15
CA SER A 70 -24.64 -18.50 9.93
C SER A 70 -23.18 -18.21 9.60
N TYR A 71 -22.74 -16.97 9.83
CA TYR A 71 -21.33 -16.59 9.73
C TYR A 71 -20.57 -16.99 11.00
N THR A 72 -19.26 -17.24 10.87
CA THR A 72 -18.41 -17.67 11.99
C THR A 72 -17.34 -16.65 12.32
N THR A 73 -16.98 -16.56 13.60
CA THR A 73 -15.83 -15.76 14.06
C THR A 73 -14.53 -16.56 14.12
N ASN A 74 -14.59 -17.87 13.86
CA ASN A 74 -13.44 -18.75 13.94
C ASN A 74 -12.80 -18.99 12.57
N LEU A 75 -11.58 -18.47 12.39
CA LEU A 75 -10.79 -18.63 11.17
C LEU A 75 -10.47 -20.09 10.85
N THR A 76 -10.36 -20.98 11.83
CA THR A 76 -10.03 -22.39 11.57
C THR A 76 -11.17 -23.17 10.92
N LEU A 77 -12.38 -22.61 10.93
CA LEU A 77 -13.55 -23.20 10.26
C LEU A 77 -13.64 -22.74 8.80
N LEU A 78 -12.88 -21.69 8.44
CA LEU A 78 -12.73 -21.25 7.07
C LEU A 78 -11.46 -21.90 6.53
N ASP A 79 -11.58 -22.73 5.50
CA ASP A 79 -10.44 -23.34 4.82
C ASP A 79 -9.74 -22.31 3.92
N VAL A 80 -9.21 -21.24 4.54
CA VAL A 80 -8.51 -20.13 3.87
C VAL A 80 -7.11 -19.99 4.47
N ASP A 81 -6.11 -20.04 3.60
CA ASP A 81 -4.73 -19.71 3.96
C ASP A 81 -4.55 -18.19 3.90
N ILE A 82 -4.18 -17.58 5.04
CA ILE A 82 -3.95 -16.14 5.14
C ILE A 82 -2.44 -15.90 5.15
N PRO A 83 -1.89 -15.21 4.13
CA PRO A 83 -0.47 -14.86 4.14
C PRO A 83 -0.16 -13.93 5.32
N THR A 84 0.96 -14.18 5.99
CA THR A 84 1.44 -13.28 7.04
C THR A 84 1.97 -12.00 6.41
N SER A 85 1.41 -10.85 6.78
CA SER A 85 1.87 -9.55 6.32
C SER A 85 2.58 -8.82 7.45
N PRO A 86 3.75 -8.21 7.22
CA PRO A 86 4.40 -7.36 8.22
C PRO A 86 3.71 -5.99 8.39
N ASN A 87 2.80 -5.62 7.49
CA ASN A 87 2.12 -4.33 7.49
C ASN A 87 0.75 -4.36 8.18
N PHE A 88 0.18 -5.55 8.36
CA PHE A 88 -1.17 -5.76 8.86
C PHE A 88 -1.19 -6.81 9.96
N ASN A 89 -2.12 -6.67 10.88
CA ASN A 89 -2.43 -7.73 11.83
C ASN A 89 -3.14 -8.88 11.11
N SER A 90 -3.18 -10.04 11.78
CA SER A 90 -4.06 -11.12 11.37
C SER A 90 -5.50 -10.62 11.26
N PRO A 91 -6.23 -10.97 10.18
CA PRO A 91 -7.60 -10.54 9.99
C PRO A 91 -8.50 -11.10 11.08
N THR A 92 -9.53 -10.35 11.44
CA THR A 92 -10.54 -10.74 12.41
C THR A 92 -11.85 -10.99 11.69
N LEU A 93 -12.51 -12.11 11.98
CA LEU A 93 -13.81 -12.41 11.41
C LEU A 93 -14.94 -11.82 12.25
N GLY A 94 -15.99 -11.35 11.58
CA GLY A 94 -17.25 -11.01 12.21
C GLY A 94 -18.35 -12.01 11.84
N SER A 95 -19.38 -12.07 12.67
CA SER A 95 -20.52 -12.98 12.50
C SER A 95 -21.76 -12.28 11.92
N THR A 96 -21.62 -11.05 11.41
CA THR A 96 -22.75 -10.25 10.92
C THR A 96 -22.55 -9.86 9.46
N ALA A 97 -23.64 -9.77 8.71
CA ALA A 97 -23.64 -9.34 7.31
C ALA A 97 -22.94 -7.99 7.07
N ALA A 98 -23.03 -7.07 8.04
CA ALA A 98 -22.42 -5.74 7.96
C ALA A 98 -20.89 -5.73 8.17
N SER A 99 -20.30 -6.81 8.67
CA SER A 99 -18.85 -6.92 8.89
C SER A 99 -18.46 -8.40 8.98
N LEU A 100 -18.11 -8.99 7.85
CA LEU A 100 -17.70 -10.39 7.74
C LEU A 100 -16.25 -10.61 8.11
N ALA A 101 -15.38 -9.69 7.73
CA ALA A 101 -13.97 -9.71 8.09
C ALA A 101 -13.42 -8.29 8.16
N SER A 102 -12.41 -8.10 9.00
CA SER A 102 -11.67 -6.85 9.10
C SER A 102 -10.17 -7.11 9.24
N ILE A 103 -9.39 -6.15 8.77
CA ILE A 103 -7.93 -6.18 8.86
C ILE A 103 -7.42 -4.80 9.22
N GLN A 104 -6.53 -4.75 10.22
CA GLN A 104 -6.02 -3.50 10.76
C GLN A 104 -4.54 -3.34 10.44
N ARG A 105 -4.17 -2.14 10.02
CA ARG A 105 -2.79 -1.70 9.87
C ARG A 105 -2.25 -1.18 11.20
N THR A 106 -1.05 -1.60 11.61
CA THR A 106 -0.44 -1.32 12.93
C THR A 106 0.70 -0.29 12.93
N LEU A 107 0.93 0.44 11.84
CA LEU A 107 1.97 1.45 11.71
C LEU A 107 1.50 2.85 12.13
N SER A 108 2.39 3.86 12.04
CA SER A 108 1.99 5.27 12.10
C SER A 108 0.88 5.50 11.08
N ASN A 109 -0.26 5.98 11.58
CA ASN A 109 -1.56 6.06 10.90
C ASN A 109 -2.25 4.70 10.69
N ALA A 110 -2.83 4.19 11.78
CA ALA A 110 -3.65 3.00 11.74
C ALA A 110 -4.98 3.26 10.99
N TYR A 111 -5.33 2.32 10.13
CA TYR A 111 -6.66 2.22 9.53
C TYR A 111 -7.12 0.76 9.58
N THR A 112 -8.44 0.57 9.58
CA THR A 112 -9.10 -0.72 9.55
C THR A 112 -9.93 -0.80 8.30
N LEU A 113 -9.72 -1.85 7.50
CA LEU A 113 -10.59 -2.20 6.39
C LEU A 113 -11.55 -3.29 6.89
N SER A 114 -12.82 -3.16 6.55
CA SER A 114 -13.85 -4.15 6.84
C SER A 114 -14.63 -4.45 5.58
N ILE A 115 -14.96 -5.72 5.35
CA ILE A 115 -15.78 -6.17 4.23
C ILE A 115 -17.16 -6.64 4.71
N ASP A 116 -18.21 -6.27 3.99
CA ASP A 116 -19.57 -6.76 4.21
C ASP A 116 -19.96 -7.90 3.25
N ASP A 117 -21.14 -8.47 3.44
CA ASP A 117 -21.66 -9.55 2.60
C ASP A 117 -21.94 -9.12 1.15
N THR A 118 -22.22 -7.85 0.92
CA THR A 118 -22.37 -7.27 -0.42
C THR A 118 -21.03 -7.12 -1.15
N GLY A 119 -19.90 -7.10 -0.43
CA GLY A 119 -18.55 -6.92 -0.97
C GLY A 119 -18.07 -5.48 -0.99
N ILE A 120 -18.77 -4.61 -0.27
CA ILE A 120 -18.31 -3.26 -0.02
C ILE A 120 -17.22 -3.33 1.04
N ILE A 121 -16.09 -2.70 0.73
CA ILE A 121 -14.97 -2.56 1.66
C ILE A 121 -15.04 -1.16 2.25
N SER A 122 -15.36 -1.09 3.54
CA SER A 122 -15.38 0.14 4.32
C SER A 122 -14.03 0.36 5.02
N CYS A 123 -13.49 1.57 4.96
CA CYS A 123 -12.32 1.96 5.73
C CYS A 123 -12.71 2.85 6.91
N THR A 124 -12.06 2.63 8.05
CA THR A 124 -12.14 3.50 9.23
C THR A 124 -10.74 3.82 9.75
N GLY A 125 -10.45 5.11 9.98
CA GLY A 125 -9.13 5.58 10.40
C GLY A 125 -8.71 6.88 9.72
N SER A 126 -7.51 7.36 10.03
CA SER A 126 -7.01 8.66 9.54
C SER A 126 -6.54 8.66 8.10
N ASP A 127 -6.18 7.49 7.55
CA ASP A 127 -5.54 7.38 6.22
C ASP A 127 -6.47 6.86 5.12
N CYS A 128 -7.75 6.66 5.42
CA CYS A 128 -8.72 6.11 4.47
C CYS A 128 -8.89 6.97 3.19
N GLN A 129 -8.71 8.29 3.31
CA GLN A 129 -8.70 9.20 2.17
C GLN A 129 -7.39 9.15 1.36
N GLU A 130 -6.28 8.75 1.99
CA GLU A 130 -4.96 8.72 1.34
C GLU A 130 -4.78 7.45 0.49
N ILE A 131 -5.41 6.34 0.90
CA ILE A 131 -5.40 5.05 0.19
C ILE A 131 -6.37 5.00 -1.00
N GLY A 132 -7.08 6.10 -1.31
CA GLY A 132 -7.88 6.22 -2.54
C GLY A 132 -9.29 5.63 -2.47
N CYS A 133 -9.84 5.45 -1.27
CA CYS A 133 -11.25 5.08 -1.11
C CYS A 133 -12.17 6.27 -1.48
N THR A 134 -13.30 6.00 -2.15
CA THR A 134 -14.32 6.99 -2.46
C THR A 134 -15.22 7.23 -1.25
N TYR A 135 -15.37 8.49 -0.84
CA TYR A 135 -16.18 8.91 0.31
C TYR A 135 -17.68 8.91 -0.02
N GLY A 136 -18.49 8.15 0.73
CA GLY A 136 -19.95 8.12 0.58
C GLY A 136 -20.68 7.97 1.91
N ALA A 137 -21.50 8.95 2.28
CA ALA A 137 -22.51 8.91 3.35
C ALA A 137 -22.16 8.13 4.65
N GLY A 138 -20.94 8.30 5.20
CA GLY A 138 -20.57 7.79 6.52
C GLY A 138 -19.67 6.56 6.55
N ASN A 139 -19.26 6.01 5.40
CA ASN A 139 -18.16 5.03 5.28
C ASN A 139 -17.33 5.25 4.00
N ASP A 140 -16.04 4.96 4.06
CA ASP A 140 -15.12 5.15 2.93
C ASP A 140 -15.04 3.84 2.12
N GLN A 141 -15.54 3.81 0.88
CA GLN A 141 -15.56 2.61 0.04
C GLN A 141 -14.28 2.46 -0.78
N CYS A 142 -13.58 1.33 -0.67
CA CYS A 142 -12.25 1.14 -1.27
C CYS A 142 -12.21 0.26 -2.53
N ASN A 143 -13.36 -0.24 -3.01
CA ASN A 143 -13.47 -1.19 -4.11
C ASN A 143 -14.24 -0.63 -5.32
N ASN A 144 -13.91 0.59 -5.77
CA ASN A 144 -14.45 1.15 -7.01
C ASN A 144 -13.33 1.50 -7.99
#